data_AF-A0A132A6X8-F1
#
_entry.id   AF-A0A132A6X8-F1
#
_cell.length_a   1.000
_cell.length_b   1.000
_cell.length_c   1.000
_cell.angle_alpha   90.00
_cell.angle_beta   90.00
_cell.angle_gamma   90.00
#
_symmetry.space_group_name_H-M   'P 1'
#
loop_
_entity.id
_entity.type
_entity.pdbx_description
1 polymer ?
#
loop_
_entity_poly.entity_id
_entity_poly.type
_entity_poly.pdbx_seq_one_letter_code
_entity_poly.pdbx_strand_id
1 'polypeptide(L)'
;MLRICTNGFCWSRKSEDNPNELTRVASCICLVSSFFNHSCNPNVAWSVDENGITLRALRSIRPGEQLTISYGPKRSNDFDQRQSRLKEDYCFFCQCVACRIDAAIKRFALKCSATENCPGPLLANRYESCLSCGKKTPKK
;
A
#
# COMPACT_ATOMS: atom_id res chain seq x y z
N MET A 1 -26.35 0.50 2.47
CA MET A 1 -25.32 -0.53 2.73
C MET A 1 -23.90 -0.08 2.41
N LEU A 2 -23.62 0.53 1.25
CA LEU A 2 -22.26 0.91 0.81
C LEU A 2 -21.40 1.64 1.85
N ARG A 3 -21.96 2.60 2.60
CA ARG A 3 -21.22 3.35 3.62
C ARG A 3 -20.63 2.48 4.73
N ILE A 4 -21.32 1.41 5.13
CA ILE A 4 -20.82 0.50 6.18
C ILE A 4 -19.68 -0.35 5.62
N CYS A 5 -19.81 -0.84 4.39
CA CYS A 5 -18.84 -1.73 3.74
C CYS A 5 -17.50 -1.04 3.46
N THR A 6 -17.49 0.24 3.10
CA THR A 6 -16.26 0.96 2.71
C THR A 6 -15.63 1.77 3.84
N ASN A 7 -16.27 1.86 5.00
CA ASN A 7 -15.80 2.66 6.14
C ASN A 7 -15.67 1.86 7.44
N GLY A 8 -15.90 0.55 7.37
CA GLY A 8 -15.80 -0.34 8.53
C GLY A 8 -14.35 -0.69 8.86
N PHE A 9 -14.04 -0.67 10.15
CA PHE A 9 -12.76 -1.12 10.71
C PHE A 9 -12.99 -2.43 11.47
N CYS A 10 -12.11 -3.40 11.25
CA CYS A 10 -12.20 -4.71 11.87
C CYS A 10 -11.34 -4.76 13.14
N TRP A 11 -11.94 -5.16 14.27
CA TRP A 11 -11.21 -5.53 15.47
C TRP A 11 -11.01 -7.05 15.48
N SER A 12 -9.76 -7.46 15.57
CA SER A 12 -9.38 -8.86 15.74
C SER A 12 -8.55 -9.06 17.00
N ARG A 13 -8.74 -10.20 17.66
CA ARG A 13 -7.95 -10.67 18.81
C ARG A 13 -7.22 -11.95 18.41
N LYS A 14 -6.05 -12.22 19.01
CA LYS A 14 -5.39 -13.53 18.84
C LYS A 14 -6.28 -14.64 19.40
N SER A 15 -6.34 -15.77 18.70
CA SER A 15 -7.02 -16.97 19.19
C SER A 15 -6.29 -17.51 20.44
N GLU A 16 -7.07 -17.99 21.41
CA GLU A 16 -6.53 -18.64 22.62
C GLU A 16 -5.91 -20.00 22.27
N ASP A 17 -6.49 -20.71 21.29
CA ASP A 17 -6.02 -22.02 20.85
C ASP A 17 -4.80 -21.95 19.91
N ASN A 18 -4.69 -20.86 19.13
CA ASN A 18 -3.60 -20.66 18.19
C ASN A 18 -3.15 -19.18 18.14
N PRO A 19 -2.01 -18.83 18.77
CA PRO A 19 -1.53 -17.45 18.85
C PRO A 19 -1.20 -16.79 17.50
N ASN A 20 -1.06 -17.58 16.43
CA ASN A 20 -0.82 -17.10 15.07
C ASN A 20 -2.12 -16.80 14.30
N GLU A 21 -3.27 -17.17 14.87
CA GLU A 21 -4.58 -16.94 14.27
C GLU A 21 -5.25 -15.70 14.88
N LEU A 22 -5.93 -14.94 14.03
CA LEU A 22 -6.67 -13.74 14.43
C LEU A 22 -8.18 -13.99 14.27
N THR A 23 -8.91 -13.98 15.37
CA THR A 23 -10.37 -14.08 15.39
C THR A 23 -10.98 -12.69 15.31
N ARG A 24 -11.92 -12.48 14.38
CA ARG A 24 -12.68 -11.24 14.28
C ARG A 24 -13.64 -11.14 15.46
N VAL A 25 -13.48 -10.09 16.26
CA VAL A 25 -14.32 -9.83 17.44
C VAL A 25 -15.49 -8.93 17.06
N ALA A 26 -15.20 -7.79 16.41
CA ALA A 26 -16.22 -6.81 16.08
C ALA A 26 -15.86 -6.00 14.82
N SER A 27 -16.84 -5.22 14.36
CA SER A 27 -16.63 -4.18 13.34
C SER A 27 -17.10 -2.85 13.89
N CYS A 28 -16.36 -1.79 13.65
CA CYS A 28 -16.71 -0.46 14.10
C CYS A 28 -16.65 0.54 12.94
N ILE A 29 -17.36 1.65 13.08
CA ILE A 29 -17.28 2.80 12.18
C ILE A 29 -16.67 3.93 12.99
N CYS A 30 -15.59 4.51 12.47
CA CYS A 30 -15.00 5.71 13.04
C CYS A 30 -14.95 6.80 11.99
N LEU A 31 -15.81 7.80 12.15
CA LEU A 31 -16.00 8.87 11.19
C LEU A 31 -14.69 9.61 10.89
N VAL A 32 -13.85 9.83 11.90
CA VAL A 32 -12.56 10.51 11.73
C VAL A 32 -11.58 9.65 10.93
N SER A 33 -11.45 8.37 11.28
CA SER A 33 -10.55 7.45 10.59
C SER A 33 -10.99 7.17 9.15
N SER A 34 -12.28 7.25 8.86
CA SER A 34 -12.85 7.08 7.52
C SER A 34 -12.42 8.16 6.51
N PHE A 35 -11.88 9.30 6.95
CA PHE A 35 -11.33 10.31 6.04
C PHE A 35 -9.96 9.94 5.46
N PHE A 36 -9.28 8.94 6.02
CA PHE A 36 -7.94 8.56 5.58
C PHE A 36 -8.04 7.77 4.27
N ASN A 37 -7.42 8.30 3.22
CA ASN A 37 -7.39 7.63 1.91
C ASN A 37 -6.41 6.45 1.90
N HIS A 38 -6.58 5.58 0.91
CA HIS A 38 -5.70 4.44 0.71
C HIS A 38 -4.34 4.80 0.11
N SER A 39 -3.28 4.19 0.61
CA SER A 39 -2.01 3.99 -0.09
C SER A 39 -1.50 2.57 0.12
N CYS A 40 -0.96 1.94 -0.93
CA CYS A 40 -0.29 0.63 -0.80
C CYS A 40 1.02 0.72 0.00
N ASN A 41 1.57 1.93 0.13
CA ASN A 41 2.70 2.25 1.01
C ASN A 41 2.28 3.45 1.90
N PRO A 42 1.49 3.20 2.97
CA PRO A 42 0.91 4.25 3.78
C PRO A 42 1.94 4.94 4.68
N ASN A 43 1.61 6.14 5.15
CA ASN A 43 2.39 6.85 6.17
C ASN A 43 1.75 6.79 7.57
N VAL A 44 0.54 6.24 7.68
CA VAL A 44 -0.15 5.98 8.95
C VAL A 44 -0.56 4.51 9.03
N ALA A 45 -0.29 3.88 10.18
CA ALA A 45 -0.88 2.59 10.55
C ALA A 45 -2.06 2.81 11.49
N TRP A 46 -3.01 1.88 11.45
CA TRP A 46 -4.15 1.87 12.36
C TRP A 46 -4.28 0.51 13.06
N SER A 47 -4.84 0.53 14.27
CA SER A 47 -5.27 -0.67 15.01
C SER A 47 -6.58 -0.37 15.72
N VAL A 48 -7.39 -1.41 15.95
CA VAL A 48 -8.59 -1.34 16.81
C VAL A 48 -8.40 -2.33 17.95
N ASP A 49 -8.72 -1.92 19.16
CA ASP A 49 -8.89 -2.78 20.33
C ASP A 49 -10.11 -2.34 21.16
N GLU A 50 -10.26 -2.87 22.38
CA GLU A 50 -11.33 -2.51 23.31
C GLU A 50 -11.39 -1.01 23.66
N ASN A 51 -10.30 -0.27 23.50
CA ASN A 51 -10.21 1.17 23.76
C ASN A 51 -10.50 2.02 22.51
N GLY A 52 -10.71 1.39 21.35
CA GLY A 52 -11.07 2.05 20.10
C GLY A 52 -9.96 2.04 19.05
N ILE A 53 -10.02 3.01 18.12
CA ILE A 53 -9.05 3.10 17.01
C ILE A 53 -7.86 3.96 17.39
N THR A 54 -6.67 3.41 17.21
CA THR A 54 -5.41 4.14 17.31
C THR A 54 -4.80 4.34 15.94
N LEU A 55 -4.36 5.57 15.65
CA LEU A 55 -3.63 5.94 14.44
C LEU A 55 -2.19 6.32 14.81
N ARG A 56 -1.20 5.72 14.14
CA ARG A 56 0.23 5.95 14.40
C ARG A 56 0.97 6.29 13.11
N ALA A 57 1.76 7.36 13.14
CA ALA A 57 2.66 7.68 12.03
C ALA A 57 3.74 6.59 11.89
N LEU A 58 4.01 6.17 10.65
CA LEU A 58 5.04 5.17 10.32
C LEU A 58 6.40 5.81 9.98
N ARG A 59 6.41 7.12 9.79
CA ARG A 59 7.58 7.95 9.49
C ARG A 59 7.25 9.41 9.79
N SER A 60 8.25 10.29 9.72
CA SER A 60 8.01 11.73 9.74
C SER A 60 7.08 12.15 8.59
N ILE A 61 6.13 13.02 8.91
CA ILE A 61 5.10 13.53 8.00
C ILE A 61 5.25 15.05 7.95
N ARG A 62 5.34 15.61 6.74
CA ARG A 62 5.51 17.05 6.57
C ARG A 62 4.17 17.79 6.71
N PRO A 63 4.16 19.06 7.13
CA PRO A 63 2.96 19.89 7.07
C PRO A 63 2.36 19.89 5.66
N GLY A 64 1.04 19.68 5.57
CA GLY A 64 0.30 19.58 4.30
C GLY A 64 0.42 18.24 3.58
N GLU A 65 1.23 17.29 4.06
CA GLU A 65 1.29 15.95 3.49
C GLU A 65 0.03 15.16 3.85
N GLN A 66 -0.58 14.50 2.86
CA GLN A 66 -1.78 13.69 3.07
C GLN A 66 -1.47 12.48 3.98
N LEU A 67 -2.33 12.26 4.97
CA LEU A 67 -2.32 11.05 5.79
C LEU A 67 -3.05 9.92 5.05
N THR A 68 -2.41 8.75 4.98
CA THR A 68 -2.94 7.59 4.26
C THR A 68 -2.76 6.31 5.07
N ILE A 69 -3.72 5.40 4.95
CA ILE A 69 -3.72 4.07 5.56
C ILE A 69 -3.80 2.98 4.49
N SER A 70 -3.54 1.72 4.87
CA SER A 70 -3.88 0.58 4.01
C SER A 70 -5.31 0.11 4.28
N TYR A 71 -6.04 -0.20 3.21
CA TYR A 71 -7.40 -0.77 3.26
C TYR A 71 -7.37 -2.31 3.21
N GLY A 72 -6.19 -2.90 3.42
CA GLY A 72 -5.96 -4.34 3.31
C GLY A 72 -4.78 -4.64 2.38
N PRO A 73 -4.88 -4.34 1.07
CA PRO A 73 -3.78 -4.54 0.13
C PRO A 73 -2.53 -3.73 0.50
N LYS A 74 -1.37 -4.38 0.49
CA LYS A 74 -0.06 -3.81 0.84
C LYS A 74 0.90 -3.92 -0.34
N ARG A 75 1.96 -3.12 -0.36
CA ARG A 75 2.98 -3.12 -1.43
C ARG A 75 3.55 -4.51 -1.76
N SER A 76 3.61 -5.41 -0.78
CA SER A 76 4.11 -6.78 -0.92
C SER A 76 3.17 -7.70 -1.72
N ASN A 77 1.89 -7.36 -1.86
CA ASN A 77 0.97 -8.08 -2.75
C ASN A 77 1.25 -7.73 -4.22
N ASP A 78 0.89 -8.63 -5.14
CA ASP A 78 1.02 -8.39 -6.58
C ASP A 78 0.23 -7.14 -7.04
N PHE A 79 0.74 -6.42 -8.03
CA PHE A 79 0.13 -5.17 -8.50
C PHE A 79 -1.30 -5.35 -8.98
N ASP A 80 -1.58 -6.38 -9.79
CA ASP A 80 -2.92 -6.59 -10.33
C ASP A 80 -3.89 -7.01 -9.23
N GLN A 81 -3.45 -7.86 -8.30
CA GLN A 81 -4.25 -8.25 -7.14
C GLN A 81 -4.67 -7.05 -6.29
N ARG A 82 -3.77 -6.09 -6.05
CA ARG A 82 -4.10 -4.87 -5.31
C ARG A 82 -5.14 -4.03 -6.05
N GLN A 83 -4.99 -3.87 -7.38
CA GLN A 83 -5.92 -3.08 -8.19
C GLN A 83 -7.31 -3.73 -8.26
N SER A 84 -7.39 -5.04 -8.50
CA SER A 84 -8.67 -5.76 -8.56
C SER A 84 -9.40 -5.67 -7.24
N ARG A 85 -8.72 -5.96 -6.12
CA ARG A 85 -9.35 -5.92 -4.80
C ARG A 85 -9.88 -4.54 -4.41
N LEU A 86 -9.12 -3.48 -4.68
CA LEU A 86 -9.58 -2.11 -4.39
C LEU A 86 -10.74 -1.67 -5.30
N LYS A 87 -10.76 -2.16 -6.55
CA LYS A 87 -11.88 -1.92 -7.46
C LYS A 87 -13.15 -2.64 -6.99
N GLU A 88 -13.03 -3.88 -6.54
CA GLU A 88 -14.14 -4.70 -6.06
C GLU A 88 -14.68 -4.18 -4.71
N ASP A 89 -13.81 -3.97 -3.73
CA ASP A 89 -14.20 -3.64 -2.36
C ASP A 89 -14.54 -2.14 -2.18
N TYR A 90 -13.88 -1.24 -2.94
CA TYR A 90 -13.94 0.22 -2.73
C TYR A 90 -14.22 1.02 -4.01
N CYS A 91 -14.44 0.37 -5.14
CA CYS A 91 -14.83 1.01 -6.41
C CYS A 91 -13.82 2.05 -6.96
N PHE A 92 -12.51 1.87 -6.73
CA PHE A 92 -11.48 2.75 -7.30
C PHE A 92 -10.22 2.00 -7.74
N PHE A 93 -9.44 2.63 -8.63
CA PHE A 93 -8.10 2.19 -8.99
C PHE A 93 -7.05 3.00 -8.21
N CYS A 94 -6.15 2.31 -7.51
CA CYS A 94 -5.17 2.98 -6.68
C CYS A 94 -4.05 3.62 -7.52
N GLN A 95 -3.86 4.93 -7.33
CA GLN A 95 -2.84 5.72 -8.02
C GLN A 95 -1.72 6.21 -7.08
N CYS A 96 -1.54 5.57 -5.93
CA CYS A 96 -0.45 5.90 -5.01
C CYS A 96 0.92 5.73 -5.70
N VAL A 97 1.98 6.33 -5.13
CA VAL A 97 3.34 6.30 -5.68
C VAL A 97 3.78 4.88 -6.04
N ALA A 98 3.54 3.92 -5.14
CA ALA A 98 3.84 2.52 -5.36
C ALA A 98 3.15 1.94 -6.60
N CYS A 99 1.85 2.18 -6.76
CA CYS A 99 1.09 1.69 -7.91
C CYS A 99 1.52 2.36 -9.22
N ARG A 100 1.92 3.65 -9.19
CA ARG A 100 2.45 4.34 -10.38
C ARG A 100 3.78 3.76 -10.82
N ILE A 101 4.66 3.43 -9.88
CA ILE A 101 5.94 2.77 -10.17
C ILE A 101 5.69 1.39 -10.76
N ASP A 102 4.82 0.58 -10.13
CA ASP A 102 4.54 -0.79 -10.59
C ASP A 102 3.92 -0.82 -11.98
N ALA A 103 2.96 0.08 -12.24
CA ALA A 103 2.37 0.22 -13.57
C ALA A 103 3.42 0.63 -14.63
N ALA A 104 4.43 1.43 -14.25
CA ALA A 104 5.53 1.78 -15.13
C ALA A 104 6.47 0.59 -15.35
N ILE A 105 6.81 -0.16 -14.31
CA ILE A 105 7.63 -1.38 -14.40
C ILE A 105 6.98 -2.37 -15.35
N LYS A 106 5.68 -2.64 -15.16
CA LYS A 106 4.95 -3.61 -15.98
C LYS A 106 4.90 -3.26 -17.47
N ARG A 107 4.97 -1.97 -17.83
CA ARG A 107 4.83 -1.49 -19.23
C ARG A 107 6.14 -1.15 -19.92
N PHE A 108 7.12 -0.64 -19.17
CA PHE A 108 8.29 0.05 -19.74
C PHE A 108 9.62 -0.42 -19.12
N ALA A 109 9.62 -1.47 -18.29
CA ALA A 109 10.86 -1.95 -17.70
C ALA A 109 11.75 -2.63 -18.75
N LEU A 110 13.00 -2.19 -18.78
CA LEU A 110 14.11 -2.87 -19.44
C LEU A 110 15.00 -3.53 -18.39
N LYS A 111 15.75 -4.54 -18.81
CA LYS A 111 16.79 -5.16 -17.97
C LYS A 111 17.92 -4.15 -17.75
N CYS A 112 18.40 -4.02 -16.52
CA CYS A 112 19.57 -3.20 -16.22
C CYS A 112 20.83 -3.74 -16.94
N SER A 113 21.50 -2.87 -17.68
CA SER A 113 22.79 -3.16 -18.34
C SER A 113 24.00 -2.57 -17.60
N ALA A 114 23.78 -1.75 -16.57
CA ALA A 114 24.83 -0.98 -15.91
C ALA A 114 25.65 -1.79 -14.87
N THR A 115 25.25 -3.01 -14.54
CA THR A 115 25.96 -3.89 -13.59
C THR A 115 25.73 -5.33 -14.01
N GLU A 116 26.80 -6.13 -14.00
CA GLU A 116 26.70 -7.56 -14.29
C GLU A 116 25.66 -8.21 -13.37
N ASN A 117 24.75 -8.97 -14.00
CA ASN A 117 23.71 -9.73 -13.34
C ASN A 117 22.78 -8.94 -12.39
N CYS A 118 22.59 -7.63 -12.60
CA CYS A 118 21.63 -6.86 -11.82
C CYS A 118 20.18 -7.27 -12.16
N PRO A 119 19.37 -7.71 -11.17
CA PRO A 119 17.98 -8.11 -11.40
C PRO A 119 17.04 -6.90 -11.54
N GLY A 120 17.55 -5.68 -11.38
CA GLY A 120 16.72 -4.49 -11.24
C GLY A 120 16.13 -3.96 -12.54
N PRO A 121 14.86 -3.54 -12.55
CA PRO A 121 14.26 -2.90 -13.71
C PRO A 121 14.81 -1.49 -13.92
N LEU A 122 14.97 -1.11 -15.18
CA LEU A 122 15.20 0.25 -15.64
C LEU A 122 13.93 0.76 -16.31
N LEU A 123 13.42 1.91 -15.87
CA LEU A 123 12.21 2.51 -16.44
C LEU A 123 12.57 3.45 -17.60
N ALA A 124 12.43 2.95 -18.83
CA ALA A 124 12.64 3.75 -20.03
C ALA A 124 11.81 5.05 -19.97
N ASN A 125 12.47 6.19 -20.21
CA ASN A 125 11.89 7.54 -20.31
C ASN A 125 11.33 8.19 -19.02
N ARG A 126 11.44 7.57 -17.83
CA ARG A 126 11.00 8.21 -16.56
C ARG A 126 12.02 8.21 -15.43
N TYR A 127 12.90 7.22 -15.38
CA TYR A 127 13.99 7.17 -14.41
C TYR A 127 15.27 6.89 -15.16
N GLU A 128 16.23 7.83 -15.11
CA GLU A 128 17.54 7.65 -15.74
C GLU A 128 18.38 6.56 -15.04
N SER A 129 17.90 5.98 -13.92
CA SER A 129 18.62 5.04 -13.07
C SER A 129 17.84 3.75 -12.78
N CYS A 130 18.56 2.63 -12.66
CA CYS A 130 18.02 1.34 -12.24
C CYS A 130 17.43 1.41 -10.82
N LEU A 131 16.24 0.82 -10.61
CA LEU A 131 15.55 0.81 -9.31
C LEU A 131 16.20 -0.08 -8.25
N SER A 132 17.13 -0.98 -8.63
CA SER A 132 17.84 -1.84 -7.68
C SER A 132 19.26 -1.37 -7.40
N CYS A 133 20.04 -1.01 -8.43
CA CYS A 133 21.45 -0.61 -8.23
C CYS A 133 21.69 0.90 -8.28
N GLY A 134 20.68 1.72 -8.59
CA GLY A 134 20.78 3.19 -8.64
C GLY A 134 21.66 3.75 -9.76
N LYS A 135 22.36 2.91 -10.54
CA LYS A 135 23.23 3.36 -11.63
C LYS A 135 22.41 3.87 -12.81
N LYS A 136 22.89 4.96 -13.41
CA LYS A 136 22.34 5.47 -14.66
C LYS A 136 22.73 4.60 -15.84
N THR A 137 21.84 4.43 -16.81
CA THR A 137 22.23 3.79 -18.07
C THR A 137 23.02 4.74 -18.96
N PRO A 138 24.03 4.25 -19.70
CA PRO A 138 24.73 5.06 -20.69
C PRO A 138 23.73 5.53 -21.75
N LYS A 139 23.68 6.85 -22.01
CA LYS A 139 22.94 7.40 -23.15
C LYS A 139 23.61 6.84 -24.41
N LYS A 140 22.84 6.16 -25.26
CA LYS A 140 23.29 5.84 -26.64
C LYS A 140 23.38 7.12 -27.45
#